data_AF-A0A965CX26-F1
#
_entry.id   AF-A0A965CX26-F1
#
_cell.length_a   1.000
_cell.length_b   1.000
_cell.length_c   1.000
_cell.angle_alpha   90.00
_cell.angle_beta   90.00
_cell.angle_gamma   90.00
#
_symmetry.space_group_name_H-M   'P 1'
#
loop_
_entity.id
_entity.type
_entity.pdbx_description
1 polymer ?
#
loop_
_entity_poly.entity_id
_entity_poly.type
_entity_poly.pdbx_seq_one_letter_code
_entity_poly.pdbx_strand_id
1 'polypeptide(L)' 'MKSSEIRQQFLDYFKSKGHTIVASSPLVPGNDPTLLFTNAGMVQFKDLFLGHEQRDYKRATTS' A
#
# COMPACT_ATOMS: atom_id res chain seq x y z
N MET A 1 13.53 -18.83 8.57
CA MET A 1 12.71 -18.13 7.55
C MET A 1 13.40 -16.83 7.22
N LYS A 2 13.66 -16.53 5.94
CA LYS A 2 14.28 -15.27 5.51
C LYS A 2 13.26 -14.13 5.57
N SER A 3 13.71 -12.90 5.79
CA SER A 3 12.83 -11.71 5.79
C SER A 3 12.06 -11.56 4.48
N SER A 4 12.65 -11.95 3.34
CA SER A 4 12.00 -12.01 2.04
C SER A 4 10.86 -13.04 1.99
N GLU A 5 11.01 -14.19 2.64
CA GLU A 5 9.98 -15.23 2.71
C GLU A 5 8.77 -14.76 3.53
N ILE A 6 9.02 -14.13 4.69
CA ILE A 6 7.96 -13.58 5.56
C ILE A 6 7.16 -12.51 4.80
N ARG A 7 7.87 -11.62 4.09
CA ARG A 7 7.24 -10.58 3.26
C ARG A 7 6.32 -11.19 2.22
N GLN A 8 6.81 -12.19 1.48
CA GLN A 8 6.05 -12.84 0.45
C GLN A 8 4.81 -13.56 1.02
N GLN A 9 4.96 -14.25 2.15
CA GLN A 9 3.86 -14.93 2.83
C GLN A 9 2.75 -13.97 3.28
N PHE A 10 3.11 -12.78 3.79
CA PHE A 10 2.14 -11.74 4.14
C PHE A 10 1.33 -11.30 2.92
N LEU A 11 2.01 -10.97 1.81
CA LEU A 11 1.37 -10.53 0.58
C LEU A 11 0.47 -11.62 -0.02
N ASP A 12 0.96 -12.87 -0.06
CA ASP A 12 0.23 -14.00 -0.61
C ASP A 12 -1.00 -14.37 0.24
N TYR A 13 -0.88 -14.28 1.57
CA TYR A 13 -2.02 -14.48 2.47
C TYR A 13 -3.14 -13.50 2.14
N PHE A 14 -2.86 -12.19 2.06
CA PHE A 14 -3.89 -11.20 1.76
C PHE A 14 -4.42 -11.30 0.32
N LYS A 15 -3.56 -11.64 -0.64
CA LYS A 15 -3.97 -11.96 -2.01
C LYS A 15 -4.97 -13.12 -2.04
N SER A 16 -4.74 -14.19 -1.27
CA SER A 16 -5.68 -15.31 -1.14
C SER A 16 -7.03 -14.91 -0.56
N LYS A 17 -7.10 -13.78 0.16
CA LYS A 17 -8.32 -13.18 0.72
C LYS A 17 -8.93 -12.10 -0.19
N GLY A 18 -8.49 -12.00 -1.44
CA GLY A 18 -9.01 -11.07 -2.44
C GLY A 18 -8.47 -9.64 -2.33
N HIS A 19 -7.32 -9.42 -1.70
CA HIS A 19 -6.64 -8.12 -1.73
C HIS A 19 -5.76 -8.01 -2.98
N THR A 20 -5.74 -6.84 -3.60
CA THR A 20 -4.82 -6.53 -4.68
C THR A 20 -3.44 -6.24 -4.10
N ILE A 21 -2.39 -6.90 -4.59
CA ILE A 21 -1.01 -6.54 -4.23
C ILE A 21 -0.67 -5.24 -4.98
N VAL A 22 -0.38 -4.19 -4.23
CA VAL A 22 0.05 -2.89 -4.77
C VAL A 22 1.52 -2.68 -4.39
N ALA A 23 2.31 -2.15 -5.32
CA ALA A 23 3.71 -1.85 -5.07
C ALA A 23 3.88 -0.80 -3.97
N SER A 24 5.00 -0.84 -3.24
CA SER A 24 5.34 0.22 -2.31
C SER A 24 5.48 1.54 -3.04
N SER A 25 4.95 2.61 -2.45
CA SER A 25 5.12 3.95 -2.99
C SER A 25 6.56 4.44 -2.80
N PRO A 26 7.00 5.43 -3.59
CA PRO A 26 8.28 6.10 -3.36
C PRO A 26 8.41 6.64 -1.93
N LEU A 27 9.66 6.82 -1.49
CA LEU A 27 9.95 7.39 -0.17
C LEU A 27 9.50 8.85 -0.06
N VAL A 28 9.56 9.62 -1.16
CA VAL A 28 9.10 11.02 -1.20
C VAL A 28 7.69 11.06 -1.81
N PRO A 29 6.67 11.54 -1.08
CA PRO A 29 5.31 11.69 -1.60
C PRO A 29 5.26 12.70 -2.76
N GLY A 30 4.60 12.35 -3.86
CA GLY A 30 4.51 13.24 -5.04
C GLY A 30 3.42 14.31 -4.95
N ASN A 31 2.42 14.12 -4.08
CA ASN A 31 1.18 14.90 -4.03
C ASN A 31 0.91 15.58 -2.67
N ASP A 32 1.84 15.50 -1.70
CA ASP A 32 1.67 16.11 -0.38
C ASP A 32 2.92 16.92 0.00
N PRO A 33 2.91 18.26 -0.16
CA PRO A 33 4.06 19.11 0.17
C PRO A 33 4.29 19.24 1.68
N THR A 34 3.36 18.79 2.52
CA THR A 34 3.47 18.84 3.99
C THR A 34 4.11 17.58 4.56
N LEU A 35 4.17 16.50 3.79
CA LEU A 35 4.74 15.23 4.19
C LEU A 35 6.11 15.02 3.52
N LEU A 36 7.17 15.09 4.32
CA LEU A 36 8.55 14.98 3.80
C LEU A 36 8.88 13.55 3.31
N PHE A 37 8.46 12.53 4.05
CA PHE A 37 8.70 11.13 3.71
C PHE A 37 7.47 10.26 3.98
N THR A 38 7.29 9.22 3.17
CA THR A 38 6.32 8.16 3.39
C THR A 38 6.64 7.44 4.69
N ASN A 39 5.86 7.73 5.73
CA ASN A 39 6.03 7.17 7.07
C ASN A 39 5.17 5.91 7.32
N ALA A 40 4.18 5.65 6.45
CA ALA A 40 3.28 4.51 6.57
C ALA A 40 2.75 4.08 5.20
N GLY A 41 2.38 2.80 5.08
CA GLY A 41 1.81 2.24 3.84
C GLY A 41 0.46 2.85 3.44
N MET A 42 -0.27 3.46 4.38
CA MET A 42 -1.57 4.10 4.10
C MET A 42 -1.47 5.42 3.32
N VAL A 43 -0.28 6.04 3.28
CA VAL A 43 -0.08 7.37 2.66
C VAL A 43 -0.49 7.36 1.18
N GLN A 44 -0.13 6.32 0.43
CA GLN A 44 -0.49 6.17 -0.99
C GLN A 44 -1.98 5.88 -1.23
N PHE A 45 -2.77 5.70 -0.17
CA PHE A 45 -4.21 5.44 -0.21
C PHE A 45 -5.01 6.56 0.47
N LYS A 46 -4.36 7.66 0.90
CA LYS A 46 -4.99 8.77 1.63
C LYS A 46 -6.22 9.32 0.91
N ASP A 47 -6.09 9.64 -0.36
CA ASP A 47 -7.17 10.21 -1.17
C ASP A 47 -8.30 9.20 -1.44
N LEU A 48 -7.97 7.91 -1.48
CA LEU A 48 -8.91 6.81 -1.58
C LEU A 48 -9.76 6.68 -0.30
N PHE A 49 -9.13 6.80 0.88
CA PHE A 49 -9.83 6.80 2.17
C PHE A 49 -10.72 8.03 2.38
N LEU A 50 -10.30 9.19 1.84
CA LEU A 50 -11.07 10.43 1.91
C LEU A 50 -12.14 10.53 0.81
N GLY A 51 -12.18 9.59 -0.13
CA GLY A 51 -13.16 9.56 -1.23
C GLY A 51 -12.86 10.50 -2.39
N HIS A 52 -11.67 11.08 -2.45
CA HIS A 52 -11.20 11.93 -3.56
C HIS A 52 -10.69 11.10 -4.75
N GLU A 53 -10.29 9.85 -4.50
CA GLU A 53 -9.84 8.90 -5.51
C GLU A 53 -10.71 7.62 -5.47
N GLN A 54 -10.99 7.03 -6.63
CA GLN A 54 -11.56 5.69 -6.72
C GLN A 54 -10.59 4.78 -7.49
N ARG A 55 -10.51 3.52 -7.05
CA ARG A 55 -9.75 2.47 -7.73
C ARG A 55 -10.66 1.26 -7.98
N ASP A 56 -10.30 0.46 -8.98
CA ASP A 56 -11.08 -0.72 -9.39
C ASP A 56 -11.09 -1.83 -8.33
N TYR A 57 -10.24 -1.73 -7.30
CA TYR A 57 -10.18 -2.66 -6.18
C TYR A 57 -10.70 -2.03 -4.89
N LYS A 58 -11.38 -2.85 -4.08
CA LYS A 58 -11.89 -2.47 -2.75
C LYS A 58 -10.98 -2.88 -1.59
N ARG A 59 -9.94 -3.67 -1.88
CA ARG A 59 -9.03 -4.26 -0.90
C ARG A 59 -7.61 -4.29 -1.46
N ALA A 60 -6.62 -3.86 -0.69
CA ALA A 60 -5.22 -3.79 -1.09
C ALA A 60 -4.27 -4.29 0.01
N THR A 61 -3.10 -4.79 -0.39
CA THR A 61 -1.99 -5.16 0.50
C THR A 61 -0.66 -4.73 -0.13
N THR A 62 0.31 -4.33 0.68
CA THR A 62 1.59 -3.74 0.23
C THR A 62 2.74 -4.16 1.16
N SER A 63 3.98 -4.06 0.68
CA SER A 63 5.19 -4.13 1.51
C SER A 63 6.31 -3.29 0.92
#